data_AF-A0A6V7QQ96-F1
#
_entry.id   AF-A0A6V7QQ96-F1
#
_cell.length_a   1.000
_cell.length_b   1.000
_cell.length_c   1.000
_cell.angle_alpha   90.00
_cell.angle_beta   90.00
_cell.angle_gamma   90.00
#
_symmetry.space_group_name_H-M   'P 1'
#
loop_
_entity.id
_entity.type
_entity.pdbx_description
1 polymer ?
#
loop_
_entity_poly.entity_id
_entity_poly.type
_entity_poly.pdbx_seq_one_letter_code
_entity_poly.pdbx_strand_id
1 'polypeptide(L)'
;MEGLRGIPSLLGSRGEDGEEHIASNITELIGWTPLIELKRIANKDGINARVIGKFESYQPLSSVKDRSALRMIEDAEEKGLISPGVTTLVESTSGNLGIGLMYIALQKGYKFIAVTFAKLSLDKQILLKYLGAEVSLTDPALGFKGIFDRIEELKKEIPNVHVLNQFTNPANPEAHFRWTGPEIWHDTAGKVDIFVAGVGSGGTLSGAGKYLKMKNPDIKIICVEPAESAVISGGEPGSHKIQGIGAGFIPENVDTSCIDEVVAVTSDEAMANARRLATEEGLLVGISSGANVAACLKVVAAREENKGKMIVTMFPSGGERYVNSELFAQVREEYSRVYHLGEATTTIAAVELRWNRPNAGSTRGTLLSCFVGSWGRRRRRRRSRCVSPARPVGNDGAVEWGNGEANRFETLWCSGSCEEVGNEAVPGADSRFSWDVSFSVLIGTRKEGKLKESKLEEMGSTMVSLAEWARASQPIGNEPLLQTHTNWPLSWSIKDVSHFM
;
A
#
# COMPACT_ATOMS: atom_id res chain seq x y z
N MET A 1 -35.74 -2.00 -25.79
CA MET A 1 -34.50 -1.94 -24.97
C MET A 1 -33.35 -1.60 -25.91
N GLU A 2 -33.06 -0.31 -26.08
CA GLU A 2 -31.91 0.18 -26.85
C GLU A 2 -30.81 0.59 -25.85
N GLY A 3 -29.90 -0.32 -25.52
CA GLY A 3 -28.80 -0.11 -24.58
C GLY A 3 -27.79 -1.25 -24.66
N LEU A 4 -26.55 -1.02 -24.21
CA LEU A 4 -25.55 -2.09 -24.08
C LEU A 4 -26.15 -3.19 -23.22
N ARG A 5 -26.34 -4.38 -23.79
CA ARG A 5 -26.98 -5.48 -23.07
C ARG A 5 -25.98 -6.28 -22.21
N GLY A 6 -24.68 -6.02 -22.38
CA GLY A 6 -23.56 -6.56 -21.60
C GLY A 6 -23.56 -8.09 -21.50
N ILE A 7 -22.86 -8.60 -20.48
CA ILE A 7 -22.70 -10.04 -20.23
C ILE A 7 -24.05 -10.79 -20.16
N PRO A 8 -25.13 -10.28 -19.52
CA PRO A 8 -26.38 -11.03 -19.42
C PRO A 8 -27.08 -11.31 -20.74
N SER A 9 -26.91 -10.47 -21.76
CA SER A 9 -27.41 -10.81 -23.10
C SER A 9 -26.66 -11.94 -23.78
N LEU A 10 -25.40 -12.13 -23.43
CA LEU A 10 -24.57 -13.23 -23.93
C LEU A 10 -24.86 -14.53 -23.17
N LEU A 11 -25.36 -14.41 -21.93
CA LEU A 11 -25.73 -15.55 -21.07
C LEU A 11 -27.22 -15.95 -21.20
N GLY A 12 -28.02 -15.20 -21.95
CA GLY A 12 -29.42 -15.54 -22.22
C GLY A 12 -29.52 -16.91 -22.89
N SER A 13 -30.36 -17.80 -22.34
CA SER A 13 -30.60 -19.13 -22.91
C SER A 13 -31.16 -19.00 -24.33
N ARG A 14 -30.47 -19.61 -25.31
CA ARG A 14 -30.90 -19.86 -26.71
C ARG A 14 -32.17 -19.09 -27.10
N GLY A 15 -31.98 -17.93 -27.72
CA GLY A 15 -33.05 -17.34 -28.54
C GLY A 15 -33.54 -18.37 -29.55
N GLU A 16 -34.81 -18.30 -29.90
CA GLU A 16 -35.50 -19.20 -30.84
C GLU A 16 -34.92 -19.19 -32.27
N ASP A 17 -33.91 -18.34 -32.50
CA ASP A 17 -33.21 -18.14 -33.75
C ASP A 17 -31.74 -18.56 -33.54
N GLY A 18 -31.18 -19.42 -34.39
CA GLY A 18 -29.84 -20.00 -34.24
C GLY A 18 -28.64 -19.05 -34.33
N GLU A 19 -28.73 -17.84 -33.77
CA GLU A 19 -27.64 -16.87 -33.65
C GLU A 19 -26.72 -17.19 -32.46
N GLU A 20 -25.41 -17.08 -32.68
CA GLU A 20 -24.39 -17.25 -31.64
C GLU A 20 -24.31 -16.00 -30.75
N HIS A 21 -24.43 -16.18 -29.43
CA HIS A 21 -24.30 -15.11 -28.45
C HIS A 21 -22.84 -14.90 -28.02
N ILE A 22 -21.99 -14.51 -28.97
CA ILE A 22 -20.55 -14.29 -28.76
C ILE A 22 -20.25 -12.83 -29.06
N ALA A 23 -19.62 -12.14 -28.10
CA ALA A 23 -19.18 -10.76 -28.31
C ALA A 23 -18.17 -10.69 -29.47
N SER A 24 -18.41 -9.80 -30.43
CA SER A 24 -17.50 -9.63 -31.58
C SER A 24 -16.15 -9.04 -31.15
N ASN A 25 -16.19 -8.25 -30.09
CA ASN A 25 -15.02 -7.65 -29.46
C ASN A 25 -15.33 -7.27 -28.00
N ILE A 26 -14.28 -6.91 -27.29
CA ILE A 26 -14.36 -6.63 -25.85
C ILE A 26 -15.20 -5.40 -25.47
N THR A 27 -15.42 -4.44 -26.37
CA THR A 27 -16.26 -3.27 -26.04
C THR A 27 -17.73 -3.64 -25.84
N GLU A 28 -18.19 -4.73 -26.47
CA GLU A 28 -19.53 -5.27 -26.26
C GLU A 28 -19.72 -5.91 -24.88
N LEU A 29 -18.62 -6.21 -24.18
CA LEU A 29 -18.63 -6.69 -22.80
C LEU A 29 -18.72 -5.55 -21.78
N ILE A 30 -18.67 -4.28 -22.22
CA ILE A 30 -18.81 -3.12 -21.33
C ILE A 30 -20.27 -2.98 -20.91
N GLY A 31 -20.46 -2.78 -19.61
CA GLY A 31 -21.77 -2.53 -19.02
C GLY A 31 -22.46 -3.79 -18.50
N TRP A 32 -23.71 -3.59 -18.08
CA TRP A 32 -24.54 -4.58 -17.41
C TRP A 32 -23.84 -5.36 -16.28
N THR A 33 -23.14 -4.61 -15.44
CA THR A 33 -22.44 -5.14 -14.26
C THR A 33 -23.44 -5.56 -13.17
N PRO A 34 -23.12 -6.52 -12.30
CA PRO A 34 -24.10 -7.00 -11.31
C PRO A 34 -24.33 -6.01 -10.16
N LEU A 35 -25.49 -6.15 -9.52
CA LEU A 35 -25.77 -5.59 -8.19
C LEU A 35 -25.48 -6.64 -7.10
N ILE A 36 -24.90 -6.22 -5.98
CA ILE A 36 -24.63 -7.08 -4.83
C ILE A 36 -25.06 -6.43 -3.52
N GLU A 37 -25.81 -7.17 -2.70
CA GLU A 37 -26.34 -6.68 -1.42
C GLU A 37 -25.34 -6.93 -0.28
N LEU A 38 -25.07 -5.91 0.53
CA LEU A 38 -24.15 -5.96 1.67
C LEU A 38 -24.87 -6.48 2.91
N LYS A 39 -24.94 -7.81 3.06
CA LYS A 39 -25.69 -8.43 4.16
C LYS A 39 -24.90 -8.50 5.46
N ARG A 40 -23.60 -8.80 5.40
CA ARG A 40 -22.80 -9.07 6.62
C ARG A 40 -22.49 -7.79 7.36
N ILE A 41 -22.06 -6.75 6.63
CA ILE A 41 -21.80 -5.41 7.17
C ILE A 41 -23.09 -4.82 7.76
N ALA A 42 -24.19 -4.85 6.99
CA ALA A 42 -25.47 -4.29 7.45
C ALA A 42 -25.99 -4.99 8.71
N ASN A 43 -25.96 -6.33 8.76
CA ASN A 43 -26.39 -7.10 9.93
C ASN A 43 -25.52 -6.82 11.16
N LYS A 44 -24.19 -6.74 10.99
CA LYS A 44 -23.25 -6.47 12.08
C LYS A 44 -23.44 -5.07 12.68
N ASP A 45 -23.79 -4.10 11.84
CA ASP A 45 -23.98 -2.71 12.23
C ASP A 45 -25.45 -2.41 12.63
N GLY A 46 -26.34 -3.40 12.62
CA GLY A 46 -27.76 -3.24 12.99
C GLY A 46 -28.55 -2.35 12.01
N ILE A 47 -28.13 -2.29 10.75
CA ILE A 47 -28.71 -1.43 9.72
C ILE A 47 -29.99 -2.07 9.18
N ASN A 48 -31.10 -1.33 9.30
CA ASN A 48 -32.43 -1.77 8.85
C ASN A 48 -32.79 -1.21 7.47
N ALA A 49 -31.83 -1.09 6.56
CA ALA A 49 -32.02 -0.70 5.16
C ALA A 49 -31.22 -1.65 4.24
N ARG A 50 -31.65 -1.79 2.98
CA ARG A 50 -30.97 -2.65 2.01
C ARG A 50 -29.88 -1.84 1.31
N VAL A 51 -28.61 -2.13 1.60
CA VAL A 51 -27.47 -1.48 0.93
C VAL A 51 -26.96 -2.38 -0.19
N ILE A 52 -26.95 -1.87 -1.42
CA ILE A 52 -26.64 -2.62 -2.63
C ILE A 52 -25.54 -1.89 -3.40
N GLY A 53 -24.47 -2.58 -3.76
CA GLY A 53 -23.39 -2.06 -4.59
C GLY A 53 -23.53 -2.48 -6.06
N LYS A 54 -23.44 -1.52 -6.98
CA LYS A 54 -23.25 -1.74 -8.42
C LYS A 54 -21.77 -2.01 -8.69
N PHE A 55 -21.46 -3.25 -9.08
CA PHE A 55 -20.10 -3.77 -9.04
C PHE A 55 -19.33 -3.52 -10.34
N GLU A 56 -18.85 -2.29 -10.53
CA GLU A 56 -18.13 -1.88 -11.74
C GLU A 56 -16.72 -2.51 -11.89
N SER A 57 -16.27 -3.30 -10.91
CA SER A 57 -15.09 -4.16 -11.07
C SER A 57 -15.30 -5.29 -12.09
N TYR A 58 -16.54 -5.56 -12.49
CA TYR A 58 -16.88 -6.54 -13.53
C TYR A 58 -16.83 -5.96 -14.96
N GLN A 59 -16.45 -4.70 -15.11
CA GLN A 59 -16.09 -4.18 -16.42
C GLN A 59 -14.83 -4.90 -16.96
N PRO A 60 -14.61 -4.95 -18.28
CA PRO A 60 -13.46 -5.65 -18.87
C PRO A 60 -12.11 -5.22 -18.28
N LEU A 61 -11.95 -3.92 -18.00
CA LEU A 61 -10.81 -3.35 -17.28
C LEU A 61 -11.21 -2.85 -15.89
N SER A 62 -12.10 -3.60 -15.25
CA SER A 62 -12.37 -3.59 -13.82
C SER A 62 -12.62 -2.20 -13.22
N SER A 63 -13.19 -1.28 -14.01
CA SER A 63 -13.56 0.04 -13.53
C SER A 63 -14.71 0.66 -14.31
N VAL A 64 -15.46 1.53 -13.64
CA VAL A 64 -16.55 2.32 -14.21
C VAL A 64 -16.12 3.20 -15.40
N LYS A 65 -14.82 3.46 -15.55
CA LYS A 65 -14.29 4.34 -16.59
C LYS A 65 -14.33 3.72 -17.97
N ASP A 66 -14.49 2.41 -18.09
CA ASP A 66 -14.66 1.72 -19.37
C ASP A 66 -15.89 2.27 -20.11
N ARG A 67 -16.97 2.58 -19.38
CA ARG A 67 -18.20 3.17 -19.92
C ARG A 67 -17.98 4.57 -20.51
N SER A 68 -17.36 5.46 -19.73
CA SER A 68 -17.14 6.84 -20.17
C SER A 68 -16.08 6.89 -21.28
N ALA A 69 -15.03 6.07 -21.20
CA ALA A 69 -14.04 5.92 -22.26
C ALA A 69 -14.68 5.52 -23.59
N LEU A 70 -15.52 4.46 -23.58
CA LEU A 70 -16.23 4.01 -24.77
C LEU A 70 -17.10 5.14 -25.33
N ARG A 71 -17.94 5.75 -24.49
CA ARG A 71 -18.92 6.71 -24.98
C ARG A 71 -18.30 8.00 -25.48
N MET A 72 -17.24 8.51 -24.84
CA MET A 72 -16.57 9.73 -25.31
C MET A 72 -15.92 9.54 -26.69
N ILE A 73 -15.39 8.34 -26.98
CA ILE A 73 -14.83 8.03 -28.29
C ILE A 73 -15.94 7.82 -29.32
N GLU A 74 -16.98 7.05 -29.00
CA GLU A 74 -18.12 6.84 -29.91
C GLU A 74 -18.84 8.15 -30.25
N ASP A 75 -19.08 9.01 -29.27
CA ASP A 75 -19.71 10.31 -29.50
C ASP A 75 -18.87 11.21 -30.44
N ALA A 76 -17.55 11.17 -30.31
CA ALA A 76 -16.65 11.90 -31.18
C ALA A 76 -16.61 11.31 -32.61
N GLU A 77 -16.71 9.98 -32.74
CA GLU A 77 -16.85 9.28 -34.03
C GLU A 77 -18.18 9.63 -34.72
N GLU A 78 -19.30 9.54 -33.99
CA GLU A 78 -20.65 9.87 -34.46
C GLU A 78 -20.75 11.31 -34.97
N LYS A 79 -20.02 12.23 -34.34
CA LYS A 79 -19.94 13.64 -34.74
C LYS A 79 -18.92 13.92 -35.86
N GLY A 80 -18.16 12.91 -36.30
CA GLY A 80 -17.11 13.06 -37.31
C GLY A 80 -15.91 13.89 -36.85
N LEU A 81 -15.69 14.02 -35.54
CA LEU A 81 -14.58 14.80 -34.97
C LEU A 81 -13.26 14.03 -34.96
N ILE A 82 -13.34 12.70 -34.97
CA ILE A 82 -12.20 11.79 -34.94
C ILE A 82 -12.36 10.69 -35.98
N SER A 83 -11.23 10.12 -36.44
CA SER A 83 -11.23 8.99 -37.36
C SER A 83 -10.05 8.05 -37.08
N PRO A 84 -10.26 6.71 -37.10
CA PRO A 84 -9.20 5.75 -36.86
C PRO A 84 -8.01 5.92 -37.82
N GLY A 85 -6.80 5.68 -37.34
CA GLY A 85 -5.57 5.83 -38.13
C GLY A 85 -5.16 7.27 -38.49
N VAL A 86 -6.05 8.26 -38.28
CA VAL A 86 -5.79 9.68 -38.59
C VAL A 86 -5.66 10.51 -37.32
N THR A 87 -6.59 10.36 -36.39
CA THR A 87 -6.63 11.17 -35.16
C THR A 87 -5.75 10.56 -34.07
N THR A 88 -5.03 11.42 -33.34
CA THR A 88 -4.37 11.06 -32.08
C THR A 88 -5.21 11.54 -30.91
N LEU A 89 -5.64 10.61 -30.05
CA LEU A 89 -6.41 10.93 -28.84
C LEU A 89 -5.46 11.35 -27.71
N VAL A 90 -5.83 12.40 -27.00
CA VAL A 90 -5.05 12.93 -25.87
C VAL A 90 -5.98 13.13 -24.68
N GLU A 91 -5.52 12.79 -23.47
CA GLU A 91 -6.26 13.07 -22.24
C GLU A 91 -5.32 13.32 -21.06
N SER A 92 -5.71 14.25 -20.19
CA SER A 92 -5.13 14.41 -18.87
C SER A 92 -5.65 13.32 -17.94
N THR A 93 -4.84 12.30 -17.70
CA THR A 93 -5.27 11.17 -16.87
C THR A 93 -4.12 10.36 -16.30
N SER A 94 -4.29 10.02 -15.02
CA SER A 94 -3.33 9.25 -14.23
C SER A 94 -4.01 8.03 -13.57
N GLY A 95 -5.25 7.73 -13.96
CA GLY A 95 -6.11 6.78 -13.27
C GLY A 95 -6.85 5.83 -14.21
N ASN A 96 -7.97 5.31 -13.71
CA ASN A 96 -8.78 4.32 -14.41
C ASN A 96 -9.24 4.79 -15.80
N LEU A 97 -9.45 6.09 -16.02
CA LEU A 97 -9.85 6.60 -17.32
C LEU A 97 -8.76 6.41 -18.38
N GLY A 98 -7.49 6.63 -18.05
CA GLY A 98 -6.42 6.48 -19.03
C GLY A 98 -6.30 5.03 -19.52
N ILE A 99 -6.50 4.08 -18.60
CA ILE A 99 -6.50 2.65 -18.91
C ILE A 99 -7.70 2.32 -19.82
N GLY A 100 -8.90 2.79 -19.47
CA GLY A 100 -10.09 2.61 -20.31
C GLY A 100 -9.92 3.24 -21.70
N LEU A 101 -9.43 4.47 -21.80
CA LEU A 101 -9.22 5.16 -23.07
C LEU A 101 -8.19 4.48 -23.95
N MET A 102 -7.04 4.09 -23.39
CA MET A 102 -6.03 3.35 -24.16
C MET A 102 -6.63 2.07 -24.74
N TYR A 103 -7.46 1.39 -23.96
CA TYR A 103 -8.04 0.13 -24.37
C TYR A 103 -9.05 0.25 -25.50
N ILE A 104 -9.95 1.24 -25.42
CA ILE A 104 -10.88 1.55 -26.50
C ILE A 104 -10.12 2.06 -27.73
N ALA A 105 -9.10 2.90 -27.54
CA ALA A 105 -8.24 3.39 -28.61
C ALA A 105 -7.54 2.24 -29.35
N LEU A 106 -6.98 1.26 -28.62
CA LEU A 106 -6.39 0.06 -29.19
C LEU A 106 -7.40 -0.69 -30.07
N GLN A 107 -8.60 -0.95 -29.53
CA GLN A 107 -9.62 -1.74 -30.23
C GLN A 107 -10.17 -1.03 -31.47
N LYS A 108 -10.27 0.30 -31.45
CA LYS A 108 -10.80 1.10 -32.55
C LYS A 108 -9.72 1.66 -33.49
N GLY A 109 -8.44 1.38 -33.26
CA GLY A 109 -7.35 1.78 -34.15
C GLY A 109 -6.91 3.25 -34.01
N TYR A 110 -6.96 3.81 -32.81
CA TYR A 110 -6.45 5.15 -32.50
C TYR A 110 -5.10 5.09 -31.81
N LYS A 111 -4.27 6.11 -32.06
CA LYS A 111 -3.15 6.45 -31.18
C LYS A 111 -3.68 7.16 -29.93
N PHE A 112 -3.08 6.89 -28.78
CA PHE A 112 -3.46 7.52 -27.52
C PHE A 112 -2.23 7.98 -26.73
N ILE A 113 -2.29 9.23 -26.27
CA ILE A 113 -1.27 9.85 -25.42
C ILE A 113 -1.92 10.24 -24.08
N ALA A 114 -1.46 9.62 -23.00
CA ALA A 114 -1.83 10.00 -21.65
C ALA A 114 -0.88 11.09 -21.14
N VAL A 115 -1.41 12.26 -20.78
CA VAL A 115 -0.64 13.35 -20.15
C VAL A 115 -0.87 13.31 -18.65
N THR A 116 0.21 13.16 -17.86
CA THR A 116 0.12 13.00 -16.40
C THR A 116 1.36 13.51 -15.69
N PHE A 117 1.27 13.75 -14.39
CA PHE A 117 2.42 14.06 -13.54
C PHE A 117 3.41 12.90 -13.44
N ALA A 118 4.71 13.22 -13.34
CA ALA A 118 5.78 12.24 -13.10
C ALA A 118 5.62 11.44 -11.79
N LYS A 119 4.87 11.97 -10.80
CA LYS A 119 4.59 11.31 -9.51
C LYS A 119 3.49 10.23 -9.58
N LEU A 120 3.09 9.80 -10.77
CA LEU A 120 2.11 8.73 -10.92
C LEU A 120 2.65 7.41 -10.34
N SER A 121 1.80 6.65 -9.63
CA SER A 121 2.11 5.30 -9.16
C SER A 121 2.68 4.44 -10.29
N LEU A 122 3.84 3.81 -10.05
CA LEU A 122 4.59 3.04 -11.03
C LEU A 122 3.72 2.00 -11.76
N ASP A 123 2.84 1.29 -11.06
CA ASP A 123 1.99 0.25 -11.66
C ASP A 123 1.09 0.77 -12.78
N LYS A 124 0.55 1.99 -12.62
CA LYS A 124 -0.32 2.60 -13.63
C LYS A 124 0.48 3.03 -14.85
N GLN A 125 1.71 3.53 -14.65
CA GLN A 125 2.62 3.84 -15.75
C GLN A 125 3.00 2.57 -16.52
N ILE A 126 3.31 1.49 -15.79
CA ILE A 126 3.61 0.18 -16.37
C ILE A 126 2.42 -0.32 -17.18
N LEU A 127 1.21 -0.31 -16.62
CA LEU A 127 0.02 -0.81 -17.31
C LEU A 127 -0.29 -0.01 -18.58
N LEU A 128 -0.24 1.32 -18.53
CA LEU A 128 -0.44 2.17 -19.71
C LEU A 128 0.60 1.88 -20.80
N LYS A 129 1.89 1.85 -20.45
CA LYS A 129 2.96 1.55 -21.41
C LYS A 129 2.86 0.13 -21.97
N TYR A 130 2.49 -0.84 -21.13
CA TYR A 130 2.30 -2.24 -21.55
C TYR A 130 1.16 -2.38 -22.57
N LEU A 131 0.08 -1.62 -22.38
CA LEU A 131 -1.04 -1.55 -23.32
C LEU A 131 -0.72 -0.76 -24.60
N GLY A 132 0.48 -0.17 -24.72
CA GLY A 132 0.92 0.58 -25.89
C GLY A 132 0.60 2.07 -25.86
N ALA A 133 0.19 2.62 -24.71
CA ALA A 133 0.00 4.06 -24.58
C ALA A 133 1.33 4.80 -24.59
N GLU A 134 1.37 5.94 -25.27
CA GLU A 134 2.39 6.94 -25.04
C GLU A 134 2.06 7.69 -23.75
N VAL A 135 3.04 7.83 -22.85
CA VAL A 135 2.87 8.52 -21.57
C VAL A 135 3.74 9.76 -21.55
N SER A 136 3.12 10.93 -21.63
CA SER A 136 3.79 12.23 -21.54
C SER A 136 3.77 12.71 -20.09
N LEU A 137 4.95 12.65 -19.45
CA LEU A 137 5.10 13.06 -18.05
C LEU A 137 5.37 14.57 -17.95
N THR A 138 4.69 15.24 -17.03
CA THR A 138 4.91 16.65 -16.70
C THR A 138 5.56 16.80 -15.32
N ASP A 139 6.27 17.92 -15.13
CA ASP A 139 6.88 18.26 -13.83
C ASP A 139 5.77 18.45 -12.77
N PRO A 140 5.78 17.67 -11.67
CA PRO A 140 4.82 17.83 -10.58
C PRO A 140 4.77 19.26 -10.00
N ALA A 141 5.88 20.02 -10.04
CA ALA A 141 5.94 21.39 -9.53
C ALA A 141 5.07 22.37 -10.33
N LEU A 142 4.78 22.06 -11.61
CA LEU A 142 3.95 22.91 -12.47
C LEU A 142 2.44 22.66 -12.29
N GLY A 143 2.05 21.60 -11.56
CA GLY A 143 0.64 21.26 -11.34
C GLY A 143 -0.17 21.16 -12.63
N PHE A 144 -1.49 21.39 -12.54
CA PHE A 144 -2.39 21.31 -13.70
C PHE A 144 -1.99 22.23 -14.85
N LYS A 145 -1.38 23.38 -14.57
CA LYS A 145 -0.85 24.28 -15.61
C LYS A 145 0.14 23.55 -16.51
N GLY A 146 1.08 22.79 -15.95
CA GLY A 146 2.03 22.00 -16.74
C GLY A 146 1.38 20.94 -17.63
N ILE A 147 0.26 20.36 -17.20
CA ILE A 147 -0.53 19.43 -18.03
C ILE A 147 -1.15 20.16 -19.21
N PHE A 148 -1.81 21.29 -18.99
CA PHE A 148 -2.44 22.04 -20.06
C PHE A 148 -1.42 22.58 -21.05
N ASP A 149 -0.31 23.13 -20.56
CA ASP A 149 0.80 23.59 -21.39
C ASP A 149 1.30 22.44 -22.30
N ARG A 150 1.49 21.23 -21.75
CA ARG A 150 1.93 20.07 -22.54
C ARG A 150 0.90 19.61 -23.57
N ILE A 151 -0.40 19.66 -23.25
CA ILE A 151 -1.47 19.34 -24.21
C ILE A 151 -1.45 20.34 -25.37
N GLU A 152 -1.26 21.63 -25.08
CA GLU A 152 -1.17 22.67 -26.12
C GLU A 152 0.09 22.54 -26.98
N GLU A 153 1.21 22.08 -26.41
CA GLU A 153 2.40 21.69 -27.19
C GLU A 153 2.11 20.51 -28.12
N LEU A 154 1.48 19.44 -27.61
CA LEU A 154 1.14 18.26 -28.41
C LEU A 154 0.22 18.61 -29.60
N LYS A 155 -0.73 19.53 -29.41
CA LYS A 155 -1.59 20.04 -30.50
C LYS A 155 -0.81 20.77 -31.59
N LYS A 156 0.33 21.38 -31.27
CA LYS A 156 1.21 22.06 -32.25
C LYS A 156 2.17 21.09 -32.93
N GLU A 157 2.61 20.06 -32.21
CA GLU A 157 3.56 19.05 -32.70
C GLU A 157 2.90 17.98 -33.57
N ILE A 158 1.67 17.57 -33.25
CA ILE A 158 0.99 16.43 -33.85
C ILE A 158 -0.26 16.91 -34.61
N PRO A 159 -0.41 16.58 -35.91
CA PRO A 159 -1.63 16.88 -36.64
C PRO A 159 -2.80 16.04 -36.11
N ASN A 160 -4.03 16.57 -36.21
CA ASN A 160 -5.27 15.86 -35.87
C ASN A 160 -5.31 15.33 -34.42
N VAL A 161 -4.85 16.13 -33.47
CA VAL A 161 -5.02 15.83 -32.03
C VAL A 161 -6.44 16.14 -31.58
N HIS A 162 -7.05 15.20 -30.86
CA HIS A 162 -8.34 15.39 -30.20
C HIS A 162 -8.22 15.16 -28.70
N VAL A 163 -8.64 16.15 -27.91
CA VAL A 163 -8.62 16.07 -26.43
C VAL A 163 -10.02 15.75 -25.93
N LEU A 164 -10.16 14.66 -25.17
CA LEU A 164 -11.47 14.12 -24.78
C LEU A 164 -12.14 14.89 -23.64
N ASN A 165 -11.36 15.50 -22.73
CA ASN A 165 -11.81 16.38 -21.65
C ASN A 165 -12.90 15.78 -20.73
N GLN A 166 -12.57 14.73 -19.98
CA GLN A 166 -13.52 13.99 -19.12
C GLN A 166 -14.38 14.83 -18.14
N PHE A 167 -13.93 16.03 -17.76
CA PHE A 167 -14.60 16.90 -16.78
C PHE A 167 -15.69 17.79 -17.39
N THR A 168 -15.65 18.00 -18.71
CA THR A 168 -16.57 18.89 -19.44
C THR A 168 -17.30 18.18 -20.60
N ASN A 169 -16.80 17.03 -21.03
CA ASN A 169 -17.41 16.29 -22.15
C ASN A 169 -18.75 15.66 -21.73
N PRO A 170 -19.88 16.05 -22.36
CA PRO A 170 -21.22 15.58 -22.00
C PRO A 170 -21.44 14.08 -22.31
N ALA A 171 -20.61 13.47 -23.16
CA ALA A 171 -20.67 12.04 -23.43
C ALA A 171 -20.34 11.20 -22.18
N ASN A 172 -19.61 11.75 -21.21
CA ASN A 172 -19.34 11.09 -19.93
C ASN A 172 -20.63 10.89 -19.08
N PRO A 173 -21.39 11.93 -18.67
CA PRO A 173 -22.67 11.71 -18.02
C PRO A 173 -23.67 10.96 -18.91
N GLU A 174 -23.62 11.15 -20.22
CA GLU A 174 -24.51 10.44 -21.15
C GLU A 174 -24.32 8.91 -21.10
N ALA A 175 -23.09 8.41 -20.95
CA ALA A 175 -22.81 6.98 -20.76
C ALA A 175 -23.60 6.39 -19.58
N HIS A 176 -23.69 7.13 -18.49
CA HIS A 176 -24.37 6.71 -17.28
C HIS A 176 -25.89 6.87 -17.36
N PHE A 177 -26.37 7.88 -18.09
CA PHE A 177 -27.78 8.04 -18.41
C PHE A 177 -28.29 6.91 -19.32
N ARG A 178 -27.49 6.51 -20.32
CA ARG A 178 -27.85 5.46 -21.29
C ARG A 178 -27.71 4.05 -20.75
N TRP A 179 -26.80 3.80 -19.81
CA TRP A 179 -26.47 2.44 -19.39
C TRP A 179 -26.59 2.23 -17.88
N THR A 180 -25.79 2.94 -17.08
CA THR A 180 -25.74 2.69 -15.63
C THR A 180 -27.08 2.91 -14.92
N GLY A 181 -27.78 4.01 -15.19
CA GLY A 181 -29.11 4.29 -14.65
C GLY A 181 -30.16 3.24 -15.02
N PRO A 182 -30.32 2.92 -16.33
CA PRO A 182 -31.21 1.86 -16.79
C PRO A 182 -30.95 0.49 -16.16
N GLU A 183 -29.68 0.09 -16.04
CA GLU A 183 -29.32 -1.18 -15.41
C GLU A 183 -29.73 -1.21 -13.94
N ILE A 184 -29.43 -0.14 -13.18
CA ILE A 184 -29.85 -0.03 -11.77
C ILE A 184 -31.38 -0.11 -11.65
N TRP A 185 -32.10 0.65 -12.48
CA TRP A 185 -33.57 0.64 -12.46
C TRP A 185 -34.14 -0.75 -12.78
N HIS A 186 -33.58 -1.43 -13.79
CA HIS A 186 -34.01 -2.75 -14.20
C HIS A 186 -33.75 -3.80 -13.11
N ASP A 187 -32.51 -3.91 -12.64
CA ASP A 187 -32.08 -4.95 -11.70
C ASP A 187 -32.71 -4.77 -10.30
N THR A 188 -33.12 -3.55 -9.96
CA THR A 188 -33.89 -3.28 -8.72
C THR A 188 -35.39 -3.41 -8.89
N ALA A 189 -35.87 -3.75 -10.09
CA ALA A 189 -37.29 -3.76 -10.46
C ALA A 189 -38.01 -2.43 -10.10
N GLY A 190 -37.32 -1.31 -10.30
CA GLY A 190 -37.83 0.04 -9.99
C GLY A 190 -37.98 0.36 -8.50
N LYS A 191 -37.38 -0.43 -7.60
CA LYS A 191 -37.51 -0.29 -6.14
C LYS A 191 -36.37 0.48 -5.47
N VAL A 192 -35.43 1.03 -6.23
CA VAL A 192 -34.37 1.89 -5.69
C VAL A 192 -35.01 3.17 -5.12
N ASP A 193 -34.72 3.48 -3.87
CA ASP A 193 -35.20 4.69 -3.20
C ASP A 193 -34.12 5.78 -3.16
N ILE A 194 -32.86 5.37 -3.03
CA ILE A 194 -31.71 6.27 -2.84
C ILE A 194 -30.54 5.78 -3.69
N PHE A 195 -29.90 6.69 -4.41
CA PHE A 195 -28.66 6.46 -5.13
C PHE A 195 -27.52 7.30 -4.53
N VAL A 196 -26.45 6.63 -4.12
CA VAL A 196 -25.29 7.26 -3.46
C VAL A 196 -24.05 7.05 -4.33
N ALA A 197 -23.39 8.12 -4.76
CA ALA A 197 -22.16 8.00 -5.54
C ALA A 197 -21.17 9.13 -5.27
N GLY A 198 -19.90 8.76 -5.12
CA GLY A 198 -18.80 9.70 -5.02
C GLY A 198 -18.48 10.39 -6.34
N VAL A 199 -18.16 11.69 -6.26
CA VAL A 199 -17.95 12.55 -7.42
C VAL A 199 -16.47 12.73 -7.74
N GLY A 200 -16.06 12.16 -8.87
CA GLY A 200 -14.80 12.50 -9.56
C GLY A 200 -15.07 13.52 -10.66
N SER A 201 -15.36 13.03 -11.87
CA SER A 201 -15.76 13.88 -13.00
C SER A 201 -17.26 14.20 -13.05
N GLY A 202 -18.06 13.74 -12.09
CA GLY A 202 -19.52 13.99 -12.05
C GLY A 202 -20.38 13.06 -12.90
N GLY A 203 -19.82 12.45 -13.95
CA GLY A 203 -20.58 11.69 -14.94
C GLY A 203 -21.53 10.63 -14.36
N THR A 204 -21.06 9.82 -13.41
CA THR A 204 -21.88 8.75 -12.81
C THR A 204 -23.06 9.28 -12.00
N LEU A 205 -22.81 10.27 -11.12
CA LEU A 205 -23.85 10.86 -10.28
C LEU A 205 -24.89 11.56 -11.15
N SER A 206 -24.46 12.44 -12.06
CA SER A 206 -25.35 13.22 -12.91
C SER A 206 -26.14 12.34 -13.88
N GLY A 207 -25.45 11.45 -14.61
CA GLY A 207 -26.08 10.64 -15.65
C GLY A 207 -27.06 9.62 -15.09
N ALA A 208 -26.63 8.80 -14.14
CA ALA A 208 -27.50 7.82 -13.51
C ALA A 208 -28.59 8.50 -12.67
N GLY A 209 -28.24 9.56 -11.91
CA GLY A 209 -29.19 10.32 -11.10
C GLY A 209 -30.30 10.96 -11.92
N LYS A 210 -29.95 11.59 -13.06
CA LYS A 210 -30.94 12.15 -13.99
C LYS A 210 -31.87 11.09 -14.56
N TYR A 211 -31.34 9.93 -14.95
CA TYR A 211 -32.18 8.82 -15.43
C TYR A 211 -33.12 8.31 -14.33
N LEU A 212 -32.62 8.11 -13.12
CA LEU A 212 -33.43 7.62 -12.00
C LEU A 212 -34.51 8.61 -11.61
N LYS A 213 -34.21 9.92 -11.50
CA LYS A 213 -35.22 10.95 -11.25
C LYS A 213 -36.25 11.07 -12.36
N MET A 214 -35.87 10.83 -13.62
CA MET A 214 -36.81 10.73 -14.74
C MET A 214 -37.79 9.57 -14.58
N LYS A 215 -37.37 8.45 -13.96
CA LYS A 215 -38.24 7.30 -13.68
C LYS A 215 -39.09 7.48 -12.43
N ASN A 216 -38.52 8.04 -11.38
CA ASN A 216 -39.21 8.40 -10.15
C ASN A 216 -38.55 9.64 -9.52
N PRO A 217 -39.23 10.81 -9.51
CA PRO A 217 -38.65 12.05 -8.98
C PRO A 217 -38.39 12.01 -7.47
N ASP A 218 -39.03 11.09 -6.74
CA ASP A 218 -38.86 10.93 -5.29
C ASP A 218 -37.52 10.26 -4.91
N ILE A 219 -36.83 9.64 -5.88
CA ILE A 219 -35.52 9.03 -5.64
C ILE A 219 -34.53 10.09 -5.20
N LYS A 220 -33.84 9.80 -4.09
CA LYS A 220 -32.82 10.69 -3.53
C LYS A 220 -31.45 10.41 -4.15
N ILE A 221 -30.79 11.46 -4.62
CA ILE A 221 -29.45 11.40 -5.18
C ILE A 221 -28.48 12.05 -4.19
N ILE A 222 -27.55 11.26 -3.67
CA ILE A 222 -26.61 11.68 -2.63
C ILE A 222 -25.20 11.65 -3.20
N CYS A 223 -24.57 12.82 -3.18
CA CYS A 223 -23.18 13.01 -3.57
C CYS A 223 -22.25 12.63 -2.42
N VAL A 224 -21.15 11.93 -2.72
CA VAL A 224 -20.06 11.69 -1.75
C VAL A 224 -18.82 12.44 -2.18
N GLU A 225 -18.18 13.14 -1.25
CA GLU A 225 -16.90 13.82 -1.48
C GLU A 225 -15.93 13.62 -0.30
N PRO A 226 -14.61 13.81 -0.51
CA PRO A 226 -13.65 13.78 0.58
C PRO A 226 -13.88 14.94 1.55
N ALA A 227 -13.92 14.66 2.85
CA ALA A 227 -14.01 15.70 3.87
C ALA A 227 -12.82 16.67 3.84
N GLU A 228 -11.65 16.17 3.41
CA GLU A 228 -10.42 16.96 3.27
C GLU A 228 -10.39 17.82 1.99
N SER A 229 -11.40 17.70 1.11
CA SER A 229 -11.52 18.46 -0.16
C SER A 229 -12.99 18.66 -0.53
N ALA A 230 -13.76 19.22 0.41
CA ALA A 230 -15.22 19.28 0.37
C ALA A 230 -15.76 20.45 -0.49
N VAL A 231 -15.33 20.51 -1.76
CA VAL A 231 -15.58 21.65 -2.66
C VAL A 231 -17.06 21.75 -3.04
N ILE A 232 -17.77 20.63 -3.20
CA ILE A 232 -19.20 20.64 -3.55
C ILE A 232 -20.04 21.16 -2.37
N SER A 233 -19.60 20.91 -1.14
CA SER A 233 -20.18 21.52 0.08
C SER A 233 -19.78 23.00 0.29
N GLY A 234 -18.99 23.59 -0.60
CA GLY A 234 -18.53 24.98 -0.49
C GLY A 234 -17.26 25.19 0.34
N GLY A 235 -16.54 24.11 0.67
CA GLY A 235 -15.23 24.18 1.30
C GLY A 235 -14.08 24.41 0.31
N GLU A 236 -12.87 24.53 0.83
CA GLU A 236 -11.65 24.71 0.04
C GLU A 236 -11.13 23.35 -0.49
N PRO A 237 -10.46 23.33 -1.65
CA PRO A 237 -9.78 22.13 -2.13
C PRO A 237 -8.62 21.75 -1.20
N GLY A 238 -8.44 20.45 -0.99
CA GLY A 238 -7.37 19.93 -0.15
C GLY A 238 -6.86 18.56 -0.57
N SER A 239 -5.76 18.14 0.05
CA SER A 239 -5.12 16.86 -0.23
C SER A 239 -5.84 15.73 0.52
N HIS A 240 -6.28 14.71 -0.21
CA HIS A 240 -6.96 13.53 0.35
C HIS A 240 -6.42 12.22 -0.26
N LYS A 241 -6.78 11.08 0.33
CA LYS A 241 -6.31 9.75 -0.12
C LYS A 241 -7.37 8.94 -0.89
N ILE A 242 -8.60 9.45 -1.00
CA ILE A 242 -9.70 8.78 -1.70
C ILE A 242 -9.53 8.88 -3.23
N GLN A 243 -8.73 7.98 -3.81
CA GLN A 243 -8.46 7.98 -5.26
C GLN A 243 -9.73 7.78 -6.09
N GLY A 244 -9.96 8.68 -7.05
CA GLY A 244 -11.03 8.60 -8.05
C GLY A 244 -12.20 9.56 -7.84
N ILE A 245 -12.27 10.24 -6.69
CA ILE A 245 -13.23 11.31 -6.38
C ILE A 245 -12.50 12.57 -5.90
N GLY A 246 -13.19 13.69 -5.70
CA GLY A 246 -12.63 14.91 -5.10
C GLY A 246 -11.62 15.63 -6.00
N ALA A 247 -12.04 16.12 -7.17
CA ALA A 247 -11.12 16.74 -8.14
C ALA A 247 -10.47 18.06 -7.66
N GLY A 248 -10.92 18.65 -6.55
CA GLY A 248 -10.47 19.96 -6.06
C GLY A 248 -11.14 21.14 -6.77
N PHE A 249 -12.16 20.88 -7.59
CA PHE A 249 -13.05 21.85 -8.23
C PHE A 249 -14.37 21.14 -8.53
N ILE A 250 -15.42 21.89 -8.91
CA ILE A 250 -16.70 21.32 -9.37
C ILE A 250 -16.62 21.13 -10.89
N PRO A 251 -16.58 19.89 -11.42
CA PRO A 251 -16.61 19.66 -12.87
C PRO A 251 -17.91 20.15 -13.52
N GLU A 252 -17.85 20.62 -14.76
CA GLU A 252 -19.04 21.00 -15.55
C GLU A 252 -20.02 19.83 -15.76
N ASN A 253 -19.49 18.60 -15.76
CA ASN A 253 -20.29 17.38 -15.83
C ASN A 253 -21.10 17.07 -14.55
N VAL A 254 -20.93 17.81 -13.45
CA VAL A 254 -21.75 17.68 -12.25
C VAL A 254 -23.03 18.49 -12.40
N ASP A 255 -24.17 17.80 -12.48
CA ASP A 255 -25.48 18.43 -12.43
C ASP A 255 -25.90 18.61 -10.96
N THR A 256 -25.56 19.75 -10.38
CA THR A 256 -25.90 20.04 -8.97
C THR A 256 -27.41 20.10 -8.71
N SER A 257 -28.23 20.33 -9.74
CA SER A 257 -29.69 20.40 -9.61
C SER A 257 -30.32 19.04 -9.30
N CYS A 258 -29.63 17.94 -9.62
CA CYS A 258 -30.09 16.59 -9.33
C CYS A 258 -29.73 16.10 -7.92
N ILE A 259 -28.86 16.81 -7.20
CA ILE A 259 -28.31 16.39 -5.91
C ILE A 259 -29.26 16.81 -4.78
N ASP A 260 -29.76 15.84 -4.01
CA ASP A 260 -30.58 16.10 -2.83
C ASP A 260 -29.73 16.36 -1.58
N GLU A 261 -28.54 15.76 -1.50
CA GLU A 261 -27.64 15.86 -0.35
C GLU A 261 -26.17 15.60 -0.73
N VAL A 262 -25.24 16.21 -0.01
CA VAL A 262 -23.80 15.93 -0.10
C VAL A 262 -23.31 15.37 1.24
N VAL A 263 -22.55 14.28 1.20
CA VAL A 263 -21.95 13.64 2.37
C VAL A 263 -20.43 13.67 2.22
N ALA A 264 -19.78 14.36 3.16
CA ALA A 264 -18.34 14.37 3.30
C ALA A 264 -17.86 13.12 4.05
N VAL A 265 -16.86 12.43 3.50
CA VAL A 265 -16.27 11.21 4.08
C VAL A 265 -14.76 11.38 4.18
N THR A 266 -14.18 11.02 5.33
CA THR A 266 -12.73 11.10 5.50
C THR A 266 -12.00 9.97 4.78
N SER A 267 -10.73 10.19 4.44
CA SER A 267 -9.88 9.15 3.85
C SER A 267 -9.80 7.88 4.70
N ASP A 268 -9.75 8.02 6.03
CA ASP A 268 -9.65 6.90 6.95
C ASP A 268 -10.95 6.08 6.99
N GLU A 269 -12.11 6.74 6.98
CA GLU A 269 -13.41 6.07 6.88
C GLU A 269 -13.55 5.29 5.57
N ALA A 270 -13.10 5.90 4.47
CA ALA A 270 -13.11 5.26 3.16
C ALA A 270 -12.23 4.00 3.14
N MET A 271 -10.98 4.09 3.63
CA MET A 271 -10.08 2.94 3.68
C MET A 271 -10.57 1.86 4.65
N ALA A 272 -11.11 2.24 5.81
CA ALA A 272 -11.67 1.29 6.77
C ALA A 272 -12.84 0.50 6.16
N ASN A 273 -13.77 1.17 5.50
CA ASN A 273 -14.91 0.50 4.86
C ASN A 273 -14.51 -0.30 3.62
N ALA A 274 -13.51 0.13 2.85
CA ALA A 274 -12.95 -0.69 1.77
C ALA A 274 -12.33 -2.00 2.30
N ARG A 275 -11.64 -1.95 3.44
CA ARG A 275 -11.13 -3.17 4.11
C ARG A 275 -12.26 -4.05 4.62
N ARG A 276 -13.32 -3.47 5.19
CA ARG A 276 -14.51 -4.24 5.61
C ARG A 276 -15.20 -4.92 4.44
N LEU A 277 -15.34 -4.25 3.30
CA LEU A 277 -15.88 -4.88 2.09
C LEU A 277 -15.08 -6.12 1.72
N ALA A 278 -13.75 -6.06 1.78
CA ALA A 278 -12.90 -7.21 1.49
C ALA A 278 -13.01 -8.32 2.54
N THR A 279 -12.94 -7.99 3.83
CA THR A 279 -12.81 -8.99 4.91
C THR A 279 -14.14 -9.51 5.44
N GLU A 280 -15.20 -8.72 5.36
CA GLU A 280 -16.54 -9.08 5.82
C GLU A 280 -17.38 -9.62 4.66
N GLU A 281 -17.36 -8.98 3.48
CA GLU A 281 -18.23 -9.35 2.34
C GLU A 281 -17.51 -10.15 1.24
N GLY A 282 -16.17 -10.23 1.27
CA GLY A 282 -15.40 -10.86 0.20
C GLY A 282 -15.30 -10.00 -1.07
N LEU A 283 -15.55 -8.69 -0.97
CA LEU A 283 -15.58 -7.75 -2.09
C LEU A 283 -14.29 -6.94 -2.14
N LEU A 284 -13.38 -7.34 -3.03
CA LEU A 284 -12.11 -6.64 -3.24
C LEU A 284 -12.31 -5.39 -4.12
N VAL A 285 -12.40 -4.23 -3.48
CA VAL A 285 -12.72 -2.94 -4.14
C VAL A 285 -11.77 -1.81 -3.75
N GLY A 286 -11.76 -0.74 -4.56
CA GLY A 286 -10.96 0.45 -4.31
C GLY A 286 -11.46 1.35 -3.16
N ILE A 287 -10.66 2.36 -2.82
CA ILE A 287 -10.89 3.29 -1.70
C ILE A 287 -12.21 4.08 -1.87
N SER A 288 -12.55 4.50 -3.09
CA SER A 288 -13.79 5.23 -3.38
C SER A 288 -15.05 4.39 -3.18
N SER A 289 -14.99 3.07 -3.36
CA SER A 289 -16.07 2.15 -2.98
C SER A 289 -16.29 2.16 -1.46
N GLY A 290 -15.20 2.19 -0.70
CA GLY A 290 -15.27 2.33 0.76
C GLY A 290 -15.86 3.67 1.20
N ALA A 291 -15.54 4.77 0.50
CA ALA A 291 -16.14 6.07 0.77
C ALA A 291 -17.66 6.07 0.56
N ASN A 292 -18.10 5.49 -0.56
CA ASN A 292 -19.51 5.29 -0.88
C ASN A 292 -20.24 4.49 0.21
N VAL A 293 -19.65 3.38 0.66
CA VAL A 293 -20.23 2.57 1.75
C VAL A 293 -20.22 3.31 3.08
N ALA A 294 -19.16 4.06 3.40
CA ALA A 294 -19.13 4.87 4.60
C ALA A 294 -20.29 5.88 4.64
N ALA A 295 -20.56 6.57 3.52
CA ALA A 295 -21.71 7.47 3.39
C ALA A 295 -23.05 6.71 3.56
N CYS A 296 -23.21 5.57 2.89
CA CYS A 296 -24.40 4.74 3.02
C CYS A 296 -24.65 4.33 4.48
N LEU A 297 -23.64 3.81 5.19
CA LEU A 297 -23.80 3.27 6.54
C LEU A 297 -23.94 4.38 7.58
N LYS A 298 -23.08 5.40 7.55
CA LYS A 298 -23.02 6.42 8.61
C LYS A 298 -24.16 7.40 8.54
N VAL A 299 -24.59 7.74 7.34
CA VAL A 299 -25.47 8.89 7.12
C VAL A 299 -26.83 8.44 6.61
N VAL A 300 -26.85 7.62 5.57
CA VAL A 300 -28.11 7.35 4.86
C VAL A 300 -28.93 6.25 5.55
N ALA A 301 -28.32 5.11 5.83
CA ALA A 301 -29.01 3.92 6.32
C ALA A 301 -29.27 3.94 7.84
N ALA A 302 -28.54 4.79 8.58
CA ALA A 302 -28.74 4.99 10.01
C ALA A 302 -29.99 5.84 10.34
N ARG A 303 -30.59 6.50 9.34
CA ARG A 303 -31.76 7.36 9.49
C ARG A 303 -33.05 6.55 9.61
N GLU A 304 -33.92 6.95 10.54
CA GLU A 304 -35.18 6.27 10.82
C GLU A 304 -36.10 6.25 9.60
N GLU A 305 -36.17 7.35 8.86
CA GLU A 305 -36.97 7.51 7.64
C GLU A 305 -36.49 6.63 6.47
N ASN A 306 -35.32 6.00 6.59
CA ASN A 306 -34.75 5.12 5.56
C ASN A 306 -34.84 3.64 5.93
N LYS A 307 -35.52 3.29 7.04
CA LYS A 307 -35.80 1.88 7.36
C LYS A 307 -36.60 1.21 6.23
N GLY A 308 -36.17 0.02 5.86
CA GLY A 308 -36.75 -0.79 4.79
C GLY A 308 -36.43 -0.32 3.37
N LYS A 309 -35.85 0.87 3.20
CA LYS A 309 -35.51 1.42 1.87
C LYS A 309 -34.34 0.70 1.22
N MET A 310 -34.30 0.80 -0.09
CA MET A 310 -33.22 0.32 -0.95
C MET A 310 -32.27 1.45 -1.32
N ILE A 311 -31.03 1.32 -0.86
CA ILE A 311 -29.93 2.25 -1.14
C ILE A 311 -28.99 1.56 -2.12
N VAL A 312 -28.89 2.11 -3.33
CA VAL A 312 -27.91 1.65 -4.33
C VAL A 312 -26.70 2.57 -4.31
N THR A 313 -25.51 2.00 -4.28
CA THR A 313 -24.25 2.72 -4.40
C THR A 313 -23.33 2.10 -5.44
N MET A 314 -22.20 2.74 -5.73
CA MET A 314 -21.26 2.31 -6.76
C MET A 314 -20.01 1.69 -6.13
N PHE A 315 -19.51 0.59 -6.71
CA PHE A 315 -18.15 0.09 -6.47
C PHE A 315 -17.31 0.33 -7.72
N PRO A 316 -16.65 1.50 -7.85
CA PRO A 316 -16.18 1.99 -9.14
C PRO A 316 -15.01 1.21 -9.75
N SER A 317 -14.31 0.38 -8.97
CA SER A 317 -13.13 -0.35 -9.45
C SER A 317 -12.64 -1.46 -8.53
N GLY A 318 -11.94 -2.44 -9.11
CA GLY A 318 -11.29 -3.56 -8.42
C GLY A 318 -10.19 -3.13 -7.46
N GLY A 319 -10.09 -3.82 -6.32
CA GLY A 319 -9.14 -3.50 -5.25
C GLY A 319 -7.68 -3.83 -5.60
N GLU A 320 -7.41 -4.81 -6.46
CA GLU A 320 -6.03 -5.20 -6.82
C GLU A 320 -5.23 -4.05 -7.47
N ARG A 321 -5.92 -3.08 -8.07
CA ARG A 321 -5.31 -1.87 -8.67
C ARG A 321 -4.67 -0.94 -7.66
N TYR A 322 -4.93 -1.15 -6.38
CA TYR A 322 -4.55 -0.26 -5.29
C TYR A 322 -3.55 -0.90 -4.32
N VAL A 323 -2.96 -2.06 -4.65
CA VAL A 323 -2.00 -2.79 -3.79
C VAL A 323 -0.80 -1.92 -3.37
N ASN A 324 -0.33 -1.01 -4.22
CA ASN A 324 0.75 -0.08 -3.90
C ASN A 324 0.28 1.26 -3.31
N SER A 325 -0.99 1.36 -2.92
CA SER A 325 -1.53 2.53 -2.22
C SER A 325 -1.55 2.35 -0.69
N GLU A 326 -2.01 3.39 0.00
CA GLU A 326 -2.29 3.42 1.44
C GLU A 326 -3.34 2.39 1.88
N LEU A 327 -4.23 1.97 0.97
CA LEU A 327 -5.26 0.96 1.28
C LEU A 327 -4.64 -0.33 1.85
N PHE A 328 -3.51 -0.75 1.27
CA PHE A 328 -2.78 -1.97 1.62
C PHE A 328 -1.51 -1.70 2.45
N ALA A 329 -1.23 -0.44 2.85
CA ALA A 329 0.03 -0.09 3.51
C ALA A 329 0.29 -0.91 4.78
N GLN A 330 -0.73 -1.08 5.62
CA GLN A 330 -0.63 -1.87 6.85
C GLN A 330 -0.17 -3.31 6.58
N VAL A 331 -0.78 -3.98 5.60
CA VAL A 331 -0.44 -5.37 5.24
C VAL A 331 0.94 -5.43 4.59
N ARG A 332 1.26 -4.47 3.72
CA ARG A 332 2.58 -4.40 3.07
C ARG A 332 3.70 -4.21 4.08
N GLU A 333 3.53 -3.34 5.08
CA GLU A 333 4.49 -3.15 6.17
C GLU A 333 4.65 -4.40 7.03
N GLU A 334 3.55 -5.10 7.33
CA GLU A 334 3.59 -6.37 8.06
C GLU A 334 4.44 -7.42 7.32
N TYR A 335 4.22 -7.60 6.01
CA TYR A 335 4.97 -8.56 5.22
C TYR A 335 6.42 -8.13 4.95
N SER A 336 6.69 -6.83 4.74
CA SER A 336 8.07 -6.34 4.62
C SER A 336 8.89 -6.66 5.87
N ARG A 337 8.30 -6.58 7.07
CA ARG A 337 8.96 -7.01 8.31
C ARG A 337 9.25 -8.51 8.33
N VAL A 338 8.36 -9.34 7.78
CA VAL A 338 8.58 -10.80 7.66
C VAL A 338 9.74 -11.12 6.71
N TYR A 339 9.84 -10.43 5.56
CA TYR A 339 10.96 -10.62 4.63
C TYR A 339 12.30 -10.19 5.24
N HIS A 340 12.33 -9.08 5.97
CA HIS A 340 13.54 -8.64 6.69
C HIS A 340 13.93 -9.56 7.86
N LEU A 341 13.00 -10.34 8.43
CA LEU A 341 13.32 -11.40 9.38
C LEU A 341 13.90 -12.66 8.72
N GLY A 342 13.60 -12.90 7.44
CA GLY A 342 14.21 -13.96 6.63
C GLY A 342 15.64 -13.60 6.17
N GLU A 343 15.90 -12.32 5.96
CA GLU A 343 17.23 -11.75 5.73
C GLU A 343 17.89 -11.31 7.04
N ALA A 344 17.90 -12.17 8.07
CA ALA A 344 18.63 -11.88 9.30
C ALA A 344 20.12 -11.69 8.99
N THR A 345 20.55 -10.43 8.85
CA THR A 345 21.95 -10.04 8.86
C THR A 345 22.55 -10.49 10.18
N THR A 346 23.57 -11.35 10.13
CA THR A 346 24.40 -11.67 11.29
C THR A 346 25.06 -10.38 11.76
N THR A 347 24.57 -9.81 12.86
CA THR A 347 25.27 -8.76 13.58
C THR A 347 26.41 -9.42 14.33
N ILE A 348 27.64 -9.14 13.93
CA ILE A 348 28.83 -9.54 14.68
C ILE A 348 29.13 -8.39 15.64
N ALA A 349 28.99 -8.65 16.94
CA ALA A 349 29.48 -7.75 17.96
C ALA A 349 30.87 -8.23 18.37
N ALA A 350 31.89 -7.46 18.03
CA ALA A 350 33.22 -7.65 18.60
C ALA A 350 33.28 -6.82 19.88
N VAL A 351 33.52 -7.49 21.01
CA VAL A 351 33.81 -6.81 22.28
C VAL A 351 35.32 -6.87 22.46
N GLU A 352 35.97 -5.73 22.35
CA GLU A 352 37.38 -5.58 22.66
C GLU A 352 37.50 -5.19 24.13
N LEU A 353 38.07 -6.10 24.94
CA LEU A 353 38.39 -5.84 26.33
C LEU A 353 39.83 -5.35 26.41
N ARG A 354 40.02 -4.09 26.82
CA ARG A 354 41.33 -3.55 27.14
C ARG A 354 41.43 -3.30 28.64
N TRP A 355 42.47 -3.85 29.25
CA TRP A 355 42.88 -3.50 30.60
C TRP A 355 44.33 -3.01 30.60
N ASN A 356 44.65 -2.07 31.48
CA ASN A 356 46.03 -1.67 31.76
C ASN A 356 46.48 -2.31 33.08
N ARG A 357 47.65 -2.95 33.09
CA ARG A 357 48.33 -3.27 34.36
C ARG A 357 49.06 -2.01 34.85
N PRO A 358 48.82 -1.54 36.08
CA PRO A 358 49.67 -0.52 36.67
C PRO A 358 51.01 -1.18 37.05
N ASN A 359 52.12 -0.64 36.55
CA ASN A 359 53.51 -0.97 36.92
C ASN A 359 54.11 -2.30 36.43
N ALA A 360 54.08 -2.53 35.11
CA ALA A 360 55.16 -3.21 34.41
C ALA A 360 55.36 -2.56 33.04
N GLY A 361 56.61 -2.28 32.66
CA GLY A 361 56.94 -1.64 31.38
C GLY A 361 56.24 -2.30 30.20
N SER A 362 55.53 -1.49 29.41
CA SER A 362 55.01 -1.76 28.07
C SER A 362 54.63 -3.21 27.74
N THR A 363 53.41 -3.62 28.10
CA THR A 363 52.71 -4.72 27.40
C THR A 363 51.21 -4.42 27.38
N ARG A 364 50.69 -3.97 26.22
CA ARG A 364 49.25 -3.95 25.94
C ARG A 364 48.84 -5.36 25.57
N GLY A 365 48.06 -6.03 26.42
CA GLY A 365 47.34 -7.24 26.05
C GLY A 365 45.98 -6.86 25.45
N THR A 366 45.69 -7.32 24.24
CA THR A 366 44.36 -7.20 23.62
C THR A 366 43.73 -8.59 23.62
N LEU A 367 42.59 -8.76 24.28
CA LEU A 367 41.81 -9.98 24.20
C LEU A 367 40.58 -9.69 23.35
N LEU A 368 40.62 -10.13 22.09
CA LEU A 368 39.49 -10.00 21.17
C LEU A 368 38.54 -11.18 21.43
N SER A 369 37.38 -10.91 22.02
CA SER A 369 36.31 -11.90 22.10
C SER A 369 35.24 -11.56 21.05
N CYS A 370 35.16 -12.36 19.98
CA CYS A 370 34.10 -12.23 18.99
C CYS A 370 32.85 -12.97 19.47
N PHE A 371 31.79 -12.25 19.80
CA PHE A 371 30.48 -12.85 20.06
C PHE A 371 29.66 -12.84 18.76
N VAL A 372 29.41 -14.02 18.20
CA VAL A 372 28.47 -14.18 17.08
C VAL A 372 27.11 -14.55 17.66
N GLY A 373 26.26 -13.53 17.86
CA GLY A 373 24.88 -13.71 18.28
C GLY A 373 23.96 -13.92 17.06
N SER A 374 23.58 -15.16 16.77
CA SER A 374 22.51 -15.43 15.79
C SER A 374 21.15 -15.28 16.48
N TRP A 375 20.39 -14.23 16.16
CA TRP A 375 18.97 -14.14 16.53
C TRP A 375 18.15 -14.98 15.54
N GLY A 376 17.92 -16.24 15.88
CA GLY A 376 17.06 -17.15 15.14
C GLY A 376 16.56 -18.29 16.03
N ARG A 377 15.27 -18.66 15.89
CA ARG A 377 14.66 -19.77 16.65
C ARG A 377 15.48 -21.07 16.46
N ARG A 378 16.09 -21.57 17.53
CA ARG A 378 16.80 -22.87 17.55
C ARG A 378 15.87 -24.01 17.10
N ARG A 379 16.10 -24.57 15.91
CA ARG A 379 15.73 -25.96 15.59
C ARG A 379 16.84 -26.89 16.11
N ARG A 380 16.49 -27.80 17.03
CA ARG A 380 17.38 -28.87 17.54
C ARG A 380 17.89 -29.75 16.39
N ARG A 381 19.22 -29.86 16.19
CA ARG A 381 19.86 -31.05 15.61
C ARG A 381 21.24 -31.37 16.23
N ARG A 382 21.57 -32.66 16.14
CA ARG A 382 22.48 -33.48 16.96
C ARG A 382 23.98 -33.18 16.79
N ARG A 383 24.73 -33.55 17.85
CA ARG A 383 26.19 -33.59 18.01
C ARG A 383 26.91 -34.36 16.90
N SER A 384 28.05 -33.85 16.42
CA SER A 384 29.15 -34.65 15.87
C SER A 384 30.51 -33.95 16.00
N ARG A 385 31.34 -34.57 16.85
CA ARG A 385 32.82 -34.70 16.97
C ARG A 385 33.78 -33.57 16.52
N CYS A 386 34.66 -33.23 17.46
CA CYS A 386 35.89 -32.45 17.36
C CYS A 386 36.94 -33.07 16.42
N VAL A 387 37.73 -32.22 15.77
CA VAL A 387 39.09 -32.52 15.29
C VAL A 387 40.05 -31.48 15.89
N SER A 388 41.19 -31.97 16.37
CA SER A 388 42.23 -31.31 17.18
C SER A 388 43.13 -30.34 16.35
N PRO A 389 44.04 -29.56 16.99
CA PRO A 389 44.41 -28.20 16.57
C PRO A 389 45.63 -28.14 15.63
N ALA A 390 45.65 -27.14 14.76
CA ALA A 390 46.86 -26.74 14.03
C ALA A 390 47.63 -25.64 14.80
N ARG A 391 48.97 -25.74 14.73
CA ARG A 391 50.01 -25.07 15.54
C ARG A 391 50.18 -23.56 15.26
N PRO A 392 50.81 -22.81 16.19
CA PRO A 392 50.95 -21.36 16.09
C PRO A 392 52.03 -20.96 15.08
N VAL A 393 51.77 -19.91 14.30
CA VAL A 393 52.78 -19.23 13.48
C VAL A 393 52.81 -17.74 13.84
N GLY A 394 53.98 -17.33 14.31
CA GLY A 394 54.66 -16.04 14.19
C GLY A 394 53.89 -14.72 14.24
N ASN A 395 54.38 -13.82 15.11
CA ASN A 395 54.18 -12.38 15.08
C ASN A 395 54.23 -11.84 13.65
N ASP A 396 53.08 -11.54 13.08
CA ASP A 396 52.79 -10.31 12.33
C ASP A 396 51.27 -10.28 12.08
N GLY A 397 50.65 -9.15 12.43
CA GLY A 397 49.21 -8.99 12.39
C GLY A 397 48.67 -8.94 10.97
N ALA A 398 48.25 -10.08 10.43
CA ALA A 398 47.31 -10.19 9.32
C ALA A 398 46.74 -11.62 9.27
N VAL A 399 45.42 -11.78 9.45
CA VAL A 399 44.75 -13.04 9.14
C VAL A 399 44.19 -12.92 7.72
N GLU A 400 44.86 -13.54 6.74
CA GLU A 400 44.28 -13.74 5.41
C GLU A 400 43.22 -14.84 5.47
N TRP A 401 41.98 -14.53 5.05
CA TRP A 401 40.95 -15.53 4.80
C TRP A 401 40.86 -15.78 3.29
N GLY A 402 41.24 -16.98 2.87
CA GLY A 402 41.21 -17.39 1.46
C GLY A 402 39.81 -17.39 0.85
N ASN A 403 39.74 -17.05 -0.43
CA ASN A 403 38.53 -17.13 -1.27
C ASN A 403 38.09 -18.59 -1.44
N GLY A 404 37.03 -18.98 -0.73
CA GLY A 404 36.38 -20.27 -0.91
C GLY A 404 34.88 -20.16 -0.68
N GLU A 405 34.09 -20.47 -1.72
CA GLU A 405 32.65 -20.70 -1.59
C GLU A 405 32.39 -21.86 -0.61
N ALA A 406 31.78 -21.58 0.53
CA ALA A 406 31.21 -22.63 1.39
C ALA A 406 30.09 -22.08 2.27
N ASN A 407 28.85 -22.40 1.91
CA ASN A 407 27.74 -22.51 2.86
C ASN A 407 28.06 -23.64 3.87
N ARG A 408 28.80 -23.32 4.94
CA ARG A 408 28.90 -24.16 6.15
C ARG A 408 28.98 -23.25 7.39
N PHE A 409 27.96 -23.34 8.23
CA PHE A 409 27.98 -22.71 9.56
C PHE A 409 28.80 -23.59 10.51
N GLU A 410 30.06 -23.24 10.77
CA GLU A 410 30.84 -23.79 11.88
C GLU A 410 30.74 -22.84 13.09
N THR A 411 30.32 -23.39 14.23
CA THR A 411 30.21 -22.67 15.50
C THR A 411 31.56 -22.78 16.23
N LEU A 412 32.38 -21.73 16.21
CA LEU A 412 33.60 -21.68 17.04
C LEU A 412 33.24 -21.30 18.48
N TRP A 413 33.46 -22.23 19.41
CA TRP A 413 33.53 -21.96 20.84
C TRP A 413 35.01 -21.84 21.23
N CYS A 414 35.46 -20.66 21.67
CA CYS A 414 36.75 -20.52 22.35
C CYS A 414 36.53 -20.62 23.87
N SER A 415 36.93 -21.76 24.45
CA SER A 415 37.15 -21.90 25.89
C SER A 415 38.58 -21.49 26.21
N GLY A 416 38.77 -20.41 26.96
CA GLY A 416 40.07 -20.05 27.53
C GLY A 416 40.19 -20.58 28.96
N SER A 417 41.10 -21.52 29.19
CA SER A 417 41.55 -21.96 30.51
C SER A 417 42.67 -21.05 31.00
N CYS A 418 42.53 -20.45 32.18
CA CYS A 418 43.66 -19.83 32.90
C CYS A 418 44.43 -20.95 33.61
N GLU A 419 45.67 -21.21 33.20
CA GLU A 419 46.61 -22.03 33.98
C GLU A 419 47.24 -21.17 35.08
N GLU A 420 47.15 -21.64 36.34
CA GLU A 420 47.88 -21.10 37.48
C GLU A 420 49.37 -21.44 37.35
N VAL A 421 50.24 -20.42 37.31
CA VAL A 421 51.68 -20.60 37.45
C VAL A 421 52.08 -20.33 38.91
N GLY A 422 52.29 -21.43 39.64
CA GLY A 422 53.30 -21.65 40.67
C GLY A 422 53.56 -20.61 41.77
N ASN A 423 53.10 -20.96 42.97
CA ASN A 423 53.52 -20.58 44.33
C ASN A 423 54.91 -19.95 44.55
N GLU A 424 54.95 -18.89 45.36
CA GLU A 424 55.73 -18.87 46.61
C GLU A 424 55.13 -17.84 47.59
N ALA A 425 54.87 -18.27 48.82
CA ALA A 425 54.22 -17.47 49.86
C ALA A 425 55.20 -16.45 50.45
N VAL A 426 54.87 -15.15 50.35
CA VAL A 426 55.49 -14.10 51.17
C VAL A 426 54.42 -13.60 52.15
N PRO A 427 54.53 -13.85 53.47
CA PRO A 427 53.58 -13.33 54.43
C PRO A 427 53.90 -11.86 54.71
N GLY A 428 52.94 -10.95 54.48
CA GLY A 428 53.00 -9.58 55.01
C GLY A 428 52.83 -8.41 54.02
N ALA A 429 52.12 -8.57 52.90
CA ALA A 429 51.78 -7.44 52.02
C ALA A 429 50.27 -7.27 51.87
N ASP A 430 49.71 -6.39 52.69
CA ASP A 430 48.35 -5.87 52.55
C ASP A 430 48.32 -4.91 51.35
N SER A 431 47.75 -5.33 50.21
CA SER A 431 47.61 -4.48 49.03
C SER A 431 46.27 -4.71 48.33
N ARG A 432 45.40 -3.70 48.44
CA ARG A 432 44.18 -3.53 47.65
C ARG A 432 44.59 -3.15 46.21
N PHE A 433 44.22 -3.96 45.23
CA PHE A 433 44.38 -3.64 43.80
C PHE A 433 43.01 -3.33 43.17
N SER A 434 42.86 -2.17 42.54
CA SER A 434 41.71 -1.80 41.71
C SER A 434 42.05 -1.95 40.22
N TRP A 435 41.21 -2.64 39.45
CA TRP A 435 41.34 -2.77 38.00
C TRP A 435 40.42 -1.76 37.32
N ASP A 436 40.97 -0.91 36.44
CA ASP A 436 40.16 -0.13 35.49
C ASP A 436 39.95 -0.96 34.23
N VAL A 437 38.68 -1.32 33.96
CA VAL A 437 38.26 -2.02 32.75
C VAL A 437 37.46 -1.06 31.90
N SER A 438 37.93 -0.81 30.68
CA SER A 438 37.21 0.00 29.68
C SER A 438 36.64 -0.92 28.60
N PHE A 439 35.37 -0.74 28.26
CA PHE A 439 34.68 -1.53 27.23
C PHE A 439 34.47 -0.67 25.99
N SER A 440 34.75 -1.22 24.81
CA SER A 440 34.36 -0.63 23.53
C SER A 440 33.61 -1.70 22.72
N VAL A 441 32.38 -1.40 22.31
CA VAL A 441 31.53 -2.32 21.53
C VAL A 441 31.52 -1.84 20.09
N LEU A 442 32.04 -2.67 19.17
CA LEU A 442 31.98 -2.44 17.73
C LEU A 442 30.84 -3.28 17.16
N ILE A 443 29.80 -2.62 16.64
CA ILE A 443 28.65 -3.25 15.98
C ILE A 443 28.80 -3.06 14.48
N GLY A 444 29.07 -4.14 13.74
CA GLY A 444 29.12 -4.13 12.27
C GLY A 444 27.96 -4.92 11.68
N THR A 445 27.28 -4.37 10.66
CA THR A 445 26.32 -5.12 9.84
C THR A 445 26.97 -5.52 8.51
N ARG A 446 26.81 -6.78 8.11
CA ARG A 446 27.35 -7.27 6.82
C ARG A 446 26.25 -7.17 5.76
N LYS A 447 26.29 -6.11 4.94
CA LYS A 447 25.53 -6.03 3.68
C LYS A 447 26.52 -6.24 2.54
N GLU A 448 26.29 -7.27 1.71
CA GLU A 448 26.98 -7.53 0.44
C GLU A 448 28.46 -7.12 0.37
N GLY A 449 29.32 -7.87 1.09
CA GLY A 449 30.76 -7.84 0.87
C GLY A 449 31.54 -6.62 1.38
N LYS A 450 30.92 -5.65 2.08
CA LYS A 450 31.67 -4.54 2.74
C LYS A 450 31.18 -4.30 4.17
N LEU A 451 32.08 -4.35 5.14
CA LEU A 451 31.84 -3.89 6.52
C LEU A 451 31.82 -2.34 6.52
N LYS A 452 30.73 -1.73 7.02
CA LYS A 452 30.68 -0.30 7.34
C LYS A 452 30.73 -0.14 8.86
N GLU A 453 31.64 0.70 9.36
CA GLU A 453 31.60 1.20 10.73
C GLU A 453 30.49 2.24 10.85
N SER A 454 29.50 2.03 11.73
CA SER A 454 28.49 3.04 12.05
C SER A 454 28.80 3.69 13.40
N LYS A 455 28.82 5.03 13.46
CA LYS A 455 28.94 5.81 14.69
C LYS A 455 27.68 5.65 15.57
N LEU A 456 27.90 5.68 16.89
CA LEU A 456 26.99 5.31 17.98
C LEU A 456 25.71 6.15 18.17
N GLU A 457 25.42 7.14 17.33
CA GLU A 457 24.33 8.11 17.59
C GLU A 457 22.93 7.62 17.16
N GLU A 458 22.80 6.57 16.34
CA GLU A 458 21.50 6.11 15.80
C GLU A 458 20.87 4.87 16.50
N MET A 459 21.40 4.38 17.63
CA MET A 459 20.98 3.09 18.20
C MET A 459 20.52 3.12 19.67
N GLY A 460 19.85 4.20 20.09
CA GLY A 460 19.37 4.40 21.47
C GLY A 460 18.45 3.28 22.02
N SER A 461 17.70 2.58 21.17
CA SER A 461 16.82 1.48 21.60
C SER A 461 17.53 0.13 21.80
N THR A 462 18.72 -0.05 21.22
CA THR A 462 19.42 -1.35 21.19
C THR A 462 20.22 -1.60 22.48
N MET A 463 20.77 -0.54 23.08
CA MET A 463 21.56 -0.61 24.33
C MET A 463 20.71 -0.97 25.56
N VAL A 464 19.45 -0.54 25.60
CA VAL A 464 18.52 -0.87 26.70
C VAL A 464 18.30 -2.39 26.79
N SER A 465 18.19 -3.08 25.65
CA SER A 465 17.96 -4.53 25.61
C SER A 465 19.14 -5.38 26.08
N LEU A 466 20.38 -4.89 25.90
CA LEU A 466 21.60 -5.57 26.32
C LEU A 466 21.82 -5.47 27.84
N ALA A 467 21.47 -4.33 28.44
CA ALA A 467 21.48 -4.16 29.89
C ALA A 467 20.39 -5.01 30.57
N GLU A 468 19.24 -5.19 29.93
CA GLU A 468 18.17 -6.08 30.40
C GLU A 468 18.55 -7.57 30.27
N TRP A 469 19.25 -7.96 29.20
CA TRP A 469 19.76 -9.33 29.01
C TRP A 469 20.81 -9.72 30.07
N ALA A 470 21.69 -8.80 30.45
CA ALA A 470 22.65 -9.01 31.53
C ALA A 470 21.97 -9.18 32.92
N ARG A 471 20.83 -8.51 33.15
CA ARG A 471 20.02 -8.71 34.37
C ARG A 471 19.23 -10.02 34.36
N ALA A 472 18.76 -10.48 33.20
CA ALA A 472 17.93 -11.68 33.07
C ALA A 472 18.71 -13.01 33.10
N SER A 473 20.04 -12.96 33.04
CA SER A 473 20.90 -14.16 32.95
C SER A 473 21.35 -14.72 34.32
N GLN A 474 20.68 -14.36 35.42
CA GLN A 474 20.91 -15.01 36.72
C GLN A 474 20.32 -16.43 36.74
N PRO A 475 21.05 -17.44 37.22
CA PRO A 475 20.57 -18.82 37.23
C PRO A 475 19.46 -19.01 38.28
N ILE A 476 18.22 -19.26 37.82
CA ILE A 476 17.12 -19.74 38.67
C ILE A 476 17.12 -21.28 38.56
N GLY A 477 17.58 -21.95 39.62
CA GLY A 477 17.52 -23.40 39.78
C GLY A 477 17.59 -23.78 41.26
N ASN A 478 16.54 -24.43 41.75
CA ASN A 478 16.35 -24.84 43.14
C ASN A 478 17.28 -25.99 43.57
N GLU A 479 17.95 -25.78 44.71
CA GLU A 479 18.44 -26.73 45.74
C GLU A 479 19.62 -27.70 45.46
N PRO A 480 20.36 -28.15 46.51
CA PRO A 480 21.11 -27.36 47.49
C PRO A 480 22.56 -27.91 47.65
N LEU A 481 23.51 -27.13 48.20
CA LEU A 481 24.49 -27.59 49.23
C LEU A 481 25.56 -26.52 49.52
N LEU A 482 25.65 -26.21 50.82
CA LEU A 482 26.78 -25.68 51.59
C LEU A 482 27.29 -24.26 51.31
N GLN A 483 26.80 -23.38 52.19
CA GLN A 483 27.42 -22.12 52.61
C GLN A 483 28.92 -22.30 52.92
N THR A 484 29.75 -21.40 52.40
CA THR A 484 30.78 -20.72 53.21
C THR A 484 30.87 -19.25 52.79
N HIS A 485 31.04 -18.42 53.82
CA HIS A 485 30.90 -16.98 53.83
C HIS A 485 32.01 -16.24 53.05
N THR A 486 31.68 -15.16 52.36
CA THR A 486 32.20 -13.80 52.64
C THR A 486 31.46 -12.76 51.79
N ASN A 487 30.79 -11.82 52.49
CA ASN A 487 30.07 -10.68 51.95
C ASN A 487 31.02 -9.61 51.40
N TRP A 488 30.89 -9.19 50.14
CA TRP A 488 31.30 -7.85 49.69
C TRP A 488 30.29 -7.28 48.68
N PRO A 489 29.74 -6.06 48.91
CA PRO A 489 28.75 -5.46 48.01
C PRO A 489 29.43 -4.80 46.81
N LEU A 490 29.16 -5.30 45.60
CA LEU A 490 29.46 -4.58 44.35
C LEU A 490 28.32 -3.59 44.07
N SER A 491 28.49 -2.33 44.48
CA SER A 491 27.64 -1.23 44.04
C SER A 491 28.05 -0.78 42.64
N TRP A 492 27.10 -0.76 41.70
CA TRP A 492 27.27 -0.14 40.39
C TRP A 492 26.43 1.13 40.34
N SER A 493 27.09 2.28 40.24
CA SER A 493 26.48 3.60 40.09
C SER A 493 26.64 4.04 38.64
N ILE A 494 25.54 4.11 37.88
CA ILE A 494 25.51 4.81 36.60
C ILE A 494 25.44 6.31 36.91
N LYS A 495 26.57 7.00 36.78
CA LYS A 495 26.63 8.47 36.77
C LYS A 495 26.65 8.95 35.32
N ASP A 496 25.87 9.99 35.09
CA ASP A 496 25.84 10.87 33.92
C ASP A 496 25.22 10.32 32.63
N VAL A 497 23.90 10.50 32.52
CA VAL A 497 23.23 10.78 31.23
C VAL A 497 22.92 12.27 31.22
N SER A 498 23.87 13.08 30.77
CA SER A 498 23.66 14.50 30.50
C SER A 498 23.27 14.72 29.03
N HIS A 499 22.36 15.68 28.83
CA HIS A 499 21.67 16.10 27.61
C HIS A 499 22.53 16.19 26.33
N PHE A 500 21.91 15.94 25.17
CA PHE A 500 21.85 16.88 24.04
C PHE A 500 20.65 16.54 23.12
N MET A 501 20.02 17.60 22.58
CA MET A 501 18.82 17.64 21.73
C MET A 501 18.92 16.84 20.43
#